data_AF-A0A7T3N2J7-F1
#
_entry.id   AF-A0A7T3N2J7-F1
#
_cell.length_a   1.000
_cell.length_b   1.000
_cell.length_c   1.000
_cell.angle_alpha   90.00
_cell.angle_beta   90.00
_cell.angle_gamma   90.00
#
_symmetry.space_group_name_H-M   'P 1'
#
loop_
_entity.id
_entity.type
_entity.pdbx_description
1 polymer ?
#
loop_
_entity_poly.entity_id
_entity_poly.type
_entity_poly.pdbx_seq_one_letter_code
_entity_poly.pdbx_strand_id
1 'polypeptide(L)'
;MENYSGYYKSSKTTEFLINLNKFVFIFGLPNFWIEKLDFTDTFRKVVGQLNKYGNWSIFGLILAEYGAYFTQKNLNERQSSDLILFMICHTLTTAFRVSVSHKDVQIRNVVYKLGIALKEEFNDSQAEDQMIRRSKFFSWALILNCVLSLLMYTVEAVMRVIRAGATYTTVITAYPDVDDRSTLSHVVRVIAYIIWCIYLTRIFAVYSLVISLTIAMSYQFKNLTSYFCNLSKIFEDERMTQTEKEQEYERAFRVGIKIHSETLKCTEDIQAICRDVFSGQIIFNILMLIVLMHQMVNSARNLTNAVTLVMAALTILLSTGFFMWNAGDITVEAQLLPTAMFSSGWENCGRDSSVRVRKLIVIAMMQAQEPVVLTGLGIIALSYQSYVSIVKSSYSVFSVLY
;
A
#
# COMPACT_ATOMS: atom_id res chain seq x y z
N MET A 1 -10.83 19.59 -3.53
CA MET A 1 -11.24 19.93 -4.91
C MET A 1 -11.50 21.41 -5.13
N GLU A 2 -11.65 22.22 -4.08
CA GLU A 2 -12.06 23.64 -4.19
C GLU A 2 -11.17 24.53 -5.08
N ASN A 3 -9.96 24.08 -5.45
CA ASN A 3 -9.00 24.85 -6.27
C ASN A 3 -8.69 24.26 -7.67
N TYR A 4 -9.39 23.22 -8.13
CA TYR A 4 -9.12 22.67 -9.47
C TYR A 4 -9.76 23.55 -10.56
N SER A 5 -8.92 24.23 -11.34
CA SER A 5 -9.31 25.18 -12.40
C SER A 5 -9.67 24.52 -13.74
N GLY A 6 -9.62 23.18 -13.84
CA GLY A 6 -9.85 22.45 -15.09
C GLY A 6 -8.61 22.18 -15.94
N TYR A 7 -7.44 22.71 -15.55
CA TYR A 7 -6.17 22.51 -16.25
C TYR A 7 -5.03 22.31 -15.24
N TYR A 8 -4.09 21.42 -15.54
CA TYR A 8 -2.86 21.22 -14.76
C TYR A 8 -1.67 20.93 -15.67
N LYS A 9 -0.46 21.26 -15.20
CA LYS A 9 0.78 20.95 -15.93
C LYS A 9 1.12 19.47 -15.77
N SER A 10 1.22 18.75 -16.89
CA SER A 10 1.62 17.33 -16.87
C SER A 10 3.06 17.16 -16.39
N SER A 11 3.25 16.24 -15.46
CA SER A 11 4.53 15.77 -14.91
C SER A 11 4.65 14.25 -15.00
N LYS A 12 5.85 13.69 -14.80
CA LYS A 12 6.05 12.23 -14.76
C LYS A 12 5.22 11.60 -13.63
N THR A 13 5.08 12.31 -12.52
CA THR A 13 4.21 11.96 -11.39
C THR A 13 2.76 11.85 -11.82
N THR A 14 2.22 12.86 -12.52
CA THR A 14 0.82 12.82 -12.97
C THR A 14 0.57 11.65 -13.93
N GLU A 15 1.48 11.41 -14.88
CA GLU A 15 1.37 10.28 -15.81
C GLU A 15 1.36 8.94 -15.07
N PHE A 16 2.23 8.77 -14.07
CA PHE A 16 2.25 7.58 -13.24
C PHE A 16 0.96 7.39 -12.45
N LEU A 17 0.45 8.44 -11.80
CA LEU A 17 -0.79 8.36 -11.01
C LEU A 17 -2.03 8.09 -11.89
N ILE A 18 -2.06 8.63 -13.12
CA ILE A 18 -3.08 8.31 -14.12
C ILE A 18 -3.02 6.83 -14.50
N ASN A 19 -1.83 6.30 -14.77
CA ASN A 19 -1.64 4.89 -15.12
C ASN A 19 -1.98 3.96 -13.95
N LEU A 20 -1.63 4.35 -12.72
CA LEU A 20 -2.04 3.64 -11.50
C LEU A 20 -3.57 3.63 -11.37
N ASN A 21 -4.22 4.77 -11.60
CA ASN A 21 -5.68 4.89 -11.56
C ASN A 21 -6.38 4.04 -12.65
N LYS A 22 -5.80 3.95 -13.85
CA LYS A 22 -6.27 3.01 -14.88
C LYS A 22 -6.16 1.56 -14.40
N PHE A 23 -5.01 1.18 -13.86
CA PHE A 23 -4.73 -0.17 -13.38
C PHE A 23 -5.73 -0.60 -12.30
N VAL A 24 -5.85 0.17 -11.23
CA VAL A 24 -6.76 -0.16 -10.13
C VAL A 24 -8.25 -0.10 -10.51
N PHE A 25 -8.64 0.75 -11.47
CA PHE A 25 -10.01 0.79 -11.98
C PHE A 25 -10.39 -0.49 -12.73
N ILE A 26 -9.46 -1.03 -13.53
CA ILE A 26 -9.63 -2.33 -14.21
C ILE A 26 -9.86 -3.44 -13.17
N PHE A 27 -9.22 -3.34 -12.00
CA PHE A 27 -9.36 -4.27 -10.89
C PHE A 27 -10.42 -3.84 -9.85
N GLY A 28 -11.39 -3.02 -10.24
CA GLY A 28 -12.61 -2.82 -9.46
C GLY A 28 -12.53 -1.86 -8.29
N LEU A 29 -11.55 -0.95 -8.28
CA LEU A 29 -11.60 0.27 -7.47
C LEU A 29 -12.26 1.42 -8.26
N PRO A 30 -12.82 2.44 -7.57
CA PRO A 30 -13.41 3.60 -8.23
C PRO A 30 -12.35 4.47 -8.90
N ASN A 31 -12.76 5.31 -9.85
CA ASN A 31 -11.89 6.33 -10.43
C ASN A 31 -11.54 7.37 -9.34
N PHE A 32 -10.28 7.42 -8.95
CA PHE A 32 -9.77 8.39 -8.00
C PHE A 32 -8.91 9.47 -8.64
N TRP A 33 -8.82 9.52 -9.97
CA TRP A 33 -8.24 10.68 -10.65
C TRP A 33 -9.28 11.77 -10.84
N ILE A 34 -8.81 12.99 -11.08
CA ILE A 34 -9.65 14.18 -11.21
C ILE A 34 -10.45 14.12 -12.51
N GLU A 35 -9.78 13.68 -13.57
CA GLU A 35 -10.37 13.54 -14.90
C GLU A 35 -11.10 12.20 -15.07
N LYS A 36 -11.97 12.15 -16.07
CA LYS A 36 -12.55 10.89 -16.52
C LYS A 36 -11.47 10.07 -17.20
N LEU A 37 -11.45 8.77 -16.90
CA LEU A 37 -10.58 7.82 -17.59
C LEU A 37 -10.81 7.85 -19.11
N ASP A 38 -9.72 7.88 -19.86
CA ASP A 38 -9.63 7.93 -21.34
C ASP A 38 -9.96 6.59 -22.02
N PHE A 39 -10.81 5.78 -21.38
CA PHE A 39 -11.30 4.54 -21.96
C PHE A 39 -12.49 4.79 -22.89
N THR A 40 -12.61 3.98 -23.95
CA THR A 40 -13.79 3.94 -24.82
C THR A 40 -15.05 3.65 -23.97
N ASP A 41 -16.20 4.24 -24.32
CA ASP A 41 -17.45 4.04 -23.59
C ASP A 41 -17.84 2.55 -23.50
N THR A 42 -17.59 1.78 -24.55
CA THR A 42 -17.79 0.33 -24.57
C THR A 42 -16.93 -0.36 -23.52
N PHE A 43 -15.65 -0.02 -23.42
CA PHE A 43 -14.74 -0.60 -22.43
C PHE A 43 -15.18 -0.26 -21.00
N ARG A 44 -15.56 0.99 -20.75
CA ARG A 44 -16.08 1.42 -19.44
C ARG A 44 -17.35 0.68 -19.04
N LYS A 45 -18.27 0.45 -19.98
CA LYS A 45 -19.49 -0.35 -19.74
C LYS A 45 -19.15 -1.79 -19.41
N VAL A 46 -18.27 -2.44 -20.18
CA VAL A 46 -17.86 -3.84 -19.96
C VAL A 46 -17.17 -4.00 -18.61
N VAL A 47 -16.14 -3.19 -18.34
CA VAL A 47 -15.40 -3.22 -17.06
C VAL A 47 -16.33 -2.88 -15.89
N GLY A 48 -17.24 -1.92 -16.04
CA GLY A 48 -18.23 -1.59 -15.02
C GLY A 48 -19.14 -2.79 -14.67
N GLN A 49 -19.63 -3.52 -15.67
CA GLN A 49 -20.43 -4.73 -15.44
C GLN A 49 -19.59 -5.85 -14.80
N LEU A 50 -18.39 -6.12 -15.32
CA LEU A 50 -17.46 -7.09 -14.73
C LEU A 50 -17.13 -6.74 -13.27
N ASN A 51 -16.96 -5.46 -12.96
CA ASN A 51 -16.71 -4.99 -11.60
C ASN A 51 -17.90 -5.27 -10.68
N LYS A 52 -19.13 -4.95 -11.14
CA LYS A 52 -20.37 -5.21 -10.41
C LYS A 52 -20.57 -6.70 -10.14
N TYR A 53 -20.54 -7.54 -11.18
CA TYR A 53 -20.73 -8.99 -11.01
C TYR A 53 -19.61 -9.63 -10.20
N GLY A 54 -18.36 -9.21 -10.43
CA GLY A 54 -17.22 -9.69 -9.67
C GLY A 54 -17.28 -9.30 -8.19
N ASN A 55 -17.91 -8.16 -7.82
CA ASN A 55 -18.12 -7.83 -6.41
C ASN A 55 -19.07 -8.85 -5.77
N TRP A 56 -20.23 -9.08 -6.39
CA TRP A 56 -21.23 -10.02 -5.89
C TRP A 56 -20.71 -11.46 -5.84
N SER A 57 -19.92 -11.88 -6.82
CA SER A 57 -19.33 -13.22 -6.83
C SER A 57 -18.35 -13.43 -5.67
N ILE A 58 -17.59 -12.40 -5.27
CA ILE A 58 -16.68 -12.47 -4.11
C ILE A 58 -17.46 -12.63 -2.81
N PHE A 59 -18.52 -11.85 -2.61
CA PHE A 59 -19.40 -12.04 -1.45
C PHE A 59 -20.05 -13.43 -1.46
N GLY A 60 -20.46 -13.91 -2.64
CA GLY A 60 -20.96 -15.28 -2.82
C GLY A 60 -19.93 -16.35 -2.46
N LEU A 61 -18.67 -16.17 -2.86
CA LEU A 61 -17.57 -17.08 -2.50
C LEU A 61 -17.35 -17.12 -0.99
N ILE A 62 -17.26 -15.95 -0.33
CA ILE A 62 -17.10 -15.86 1.13
C ILE A 62 -18.28 -16.53 1.83
N LEU A 63 -19.52 -16.26 1.43
CA LEU A 63 -20.70 -16.93 1.98
C LEU A 63 -20.65 -18.44 1.77
N ALA A 64 -20.14 -18.90 0.63
CA ALA A 64 -19.93 -20.33 0.38
C ALA A 64 -18.83 -20.92 1.28
N GLU A 65 -17.78 -20.19 1.61
CA GLU A 65 -16.76 -20.61 2.60
C GLU A 65 -17.38 -20.72 4.00
N TYR A 66 -18.16 -19.74 4.44
CA TYR A 66 -18.92 -19.83 5.69
C TYR A 66 -19.90 -21.00 5.70
N GLY A 67 -20.57 -21.26 4.58
CA GLY A 67 -21.44 -22.43 4.43
C GLY A 67 -20.67 -23.75 4.52
N ALA A 68 -19.43 -23.78 4.00
CA ALA A 68 -18.57 -24.96 4.06
C ALA A 68 -18.28 -25.42 5.49
N TYR A 69 -18.20 -24.49 6.44
CA TYR A 69 -18.05 -24.81 7.85
C TYR A 69 -19.19 -25.70 8.39
N PHE A 70 -20.39 -25.59 7.82
CA PHE A 70 -21.55 -26.38 8.23
C PHE A 70 -21.78 -27.62 7.36
N THR A 71 -21.41 -27.56 6.07
CA THR A 71 -21.68 -28.66 5.12
C THR A 71 -20.54 -29.68 5.04
N GLN A 72 -19.28 -29.25 5.15
CA GLN A 72 -18.11 -30.11 5.00
C GLN A 72 -17.74 -30.76 6.34
N LYS A 73 -18.20 -32.00 6.57
CA LYS A 73 -17.99 -32.71 7.84
C LYS A 73 -16.74 -33.58 7.88
N ASN A 74 -16.20 -33.94 6.72
CA ASN A 74 -15.10 -34.90 6.57
C ASN A 74 -13.80 -34.22 6.14
N LEU A 75 -13.48 -33.05 6.72
CA LEU A 75 -12.22 -32.36 6.45
C LEU A 75 -11.10 -32.92 7.31
N ASN A 76 -9.91 -33.08 6.72
CA ASN A 76 -8.70 -33.32 7.52
C ASN A 76 -8.28 -32.04 8.28
N GLU A 77 -7.40 -32.17 9.28
CA GLU A 77 -6.98 -31.04 10.14
C GLU A 77 -6.44 -29.84 9.35
N ARG A 78 -5.66 -30.11 8.29
CA ARG A 78 -5.10 -29.08 7.43
C ARG A 78 -6.18 -28.35 6.64
N GLN A 79 -7.10 -29.08 6.03
CA GLN A 79 -8.25 -28.51 5.30
C GLN A 79 -9.16 -27.69 6.21
N SER A 80 -9.38 -28.16 7.45
CA SER A 80 -10.15 -27.43 8.45
C SER A 80 -9.48 -26.11 8.84
N SER A 81 -8.16 -26.14 9.07
CA SER A 81 -7.36 -24.93 9.34
C SER A 81 -7.34 -23.96 8.16
N ASP A 82 -7.14 -24.46 6.93
CA ASP A 82 -7.15 -23.65 5.71
C ASP A 82 -8.53 -23.00 5.48
N LEU A 83 -9.63 -23.73 5.73
CA LEU A 83 -10.99 -23.20 5.62
C LEU A 83 -11.22 -22.05 6.61
N ILE A 84 -10.92 -22.26 7.90
CA ILE A 84 -11.10 -21.22 8.93
C ILE A 84 -10.25 -19.99 8.61
N LEU A 85 -9.01 -20.21 8.16
CA LEU A 85 -8.10 -19.13 7.78
C LEU A 85 -8.66 -18.32 6.60
N PHE A 86 -9.09 -18.97 5.52
CA PHE A 86 -9.65 -18.29 4.35
C PHE A 86 -10.93 -17.53 4.70
N MET A 87 -11.83 -18.12 5.49
CA MET A 87 -13.04 -17.43 5.97
C MET A 87 -12.69 -16.10 6.67
N ILE A 88 -11.74 -16.12 7.61
CA ILE A 88 -11.34 -14.92 8.36
C ILE A 88 -10.59 -13.93 7.46
N CYS A 89 -9.59 -14.40 6.71
CA CYS A 89 -8.73 -13.56 5.89
C CYS A 89 -9.46 -12.93 4.71
N HIS A 90 -10.31 -13.68 3.99
CA HIS A 90 -11.09 -13.15 2.87
C HIS A 90 -12.13 -12.13 3.35
N THR A 91 -12.72 -12.35 4.52
CA THR A 91 -13.64 -11.38 5.14
C THR A 91 -12.91 -10.09 5.51
N LEU A 92 -11.78 -10.21 6.23
CA LEU A 92 -10.98 -9.07 6.67
C LEU A 92 -10.48 -8.21 5.50
N THR A 93 -9.96 -8.86 4.46
CA THR A 93 -9.40 -8.18 3.29
C THR A 93 -10.48 -7.57 2.39
N THR A 94 -11.61 -8.24 2.25
CA THR A 94 -12.77 -7.67 1.56
C THR A 94 -13.31 -6.46 2.33
N ALA A 95 -13.33 -6.51 3.67
CA ALA A 95 -13.76 -5.38 4.49
C ALA A 95 -12.88 -4.13 4.29
N PHE A 96 -11.54 -4.25 4.36
CA PHE A 96 -10.70 -3.08 4.10
C PHE A 96 -10.80 -2.60 2.65
N ARG A 97 -11.00 -3.51 1.67
CA ARG A 97 -11.18 -3.12 0.26
C ARG A 97 -12.43 -2.26 0.12
N VAL A 98 -13.53 -2.70 0.72
CA VAL A 98 -14.79 -1.95 0.73
C VAL A 98 -14.58 -0.60 1.40
N SER A 99 -13.86 -0.54 2.52
CA SER A 99 -13.51 0.73 3.18
C SER A 99 -12.76 1.69 2.24
N VAL A 100 -11.70 1.22 1.57
CA VAL A 100 -10.95 2.04 0.59
C VAL A 100 -11.85 2.53 -0.54
N SER A 101 -12.74 1.67 -1.04
CA SER A 101 -13.68 2.05 -2.11
C SER A 101 -14.68 3.14 -1.70
N HIS A 102 -15.00 3.28 -0.40
CA HIS A 102 -15.89 4.34 0.10
C HIS A 102 -15.14 5.66 0.39
N LYS A 103 -13.81 5.64 0.39
CA LYS A 103 -12.96 6.83 0.61
C LYS A 103 -12.48 7.45 -0.71
N ASP A 104 -13.18 7.21 -1.82
CA ASP A 104 -12.78 7.62 -3.17
C ASP A 104 -12.55 9.15 -3.30
N VAL A 105 -13.40 9.95 -2.66
CA VAL A 105 -13.27 11.42 -2.64
C VAL A 105 -11.99 11.85 -1.91
N GLN A 106 -11.69 11.22 -0.75
CA GLN A 106 -10.48 11.51 0.03
C GLN A 106 -9.22 11.10 -0.74
N ILE A 107 -9.22 9.90 -1.32
CA ILE A 107 -8.13 9.40 -2.17
C ILE A 107 -7.88 10.35 -3.33
N ARG A 108 -8.95 10.80 -4.01
CA ARG A 108 -8.83 11.73 -5.12
C ARG A 108 -8.23 13.08 -4.70
N ASN A 109 -8.57 13.57 -3.51
CA ASN A 109 -8.00 14.80 -2.98
C ASN A 109 -6.49 14.64 -2.68
N VAL A 110 -6.08 13.55 -2.05
CA VAL A 110 -4.67 13.23 -1.76
C VAL A 110 -3.87 13.08 -3.05
N VAL A 111 -4.40 12.33 -4.01
CA VAL A 111 -3.77 12.09 -5.31
C VAL A 111 -3.61 13.39 -6.08
N TYR A 112 -4.60 14.30 -6.04
CA TYR A 112 -4.46 15.64 -6.60
C TYR A 112 -3.37 16.46 -5.91
N LYS A 113 -3.35 16.48 -4.57
CA LYS A 113 -2.35 17.23 -3.80
C LYS A 113 -0.93 16.77 -4.10
N LEU A 114 -0.69 15.46 -4.05
CA LEU A 114 0.63 14.87 -4.31
C LEU A 114 1.04 14.92 -5.78
N GLY A 115 0.09 14.78 -6.70
CA GLY A 115 0.37 14.73 -8.12
C GLY A 115 0.54 16.09 -8.79
N ILE A 116 -0.19 17.09 -8.31
CA ILE A 116 -0.33 18.39 -8.97
C ILE A 116 -0.03 19.53 -7.99
N ALA A 117 -0.87 19.75 -6.97
CA ALA A 117 -0.84 21.00 -6.22
C ALA A 117 0.49 21.26 -5.50
N LEU A 118 1.08 20.25 -4.86
CA LEU A 118 2.37 20.38 -4.18
C LEU A 118 3.55 20.43 -5.16
N LYS A 119 3.37 19.88 -6.35
CA LYS A 119 4.39 19.78 -7.40
C LYS A 119 4.49 21.04 -8.26
N GLU A 120 3.42 21.84 -8.32
CA GLU A 120 3.41 23.14 -8.99
C GLU A 120 4.29 24.17 -8.26
N GLU A 121 4.33 24.11 -6.92
CA GLU A 121 5.15 25.01 -6.10
C GLU A 121 6.65 24.68 -6.21
N PHE A 122 7.02 23.40 -6.09
CA PHE A 122 8.39 22.94 -6.27
C PHE A 122 8.42 21.45 -6.64
N ASN A 123 9.22 21.09 -7.63
CA ASN A 123 9.44 19.70 -8.00
C ASN A 123 10.88 19.46 -8.45
N ASP A 124 11.65 18.81 -7.58
CA ASP A 124 12.97 18.29 -7.90
C ASP A 124 12.85 17.09 -8.84
N SER A 125 13.37 17.24 -10.06
CA SER A 125 13.32 16.20 -11.09
C SER A 125 14.01 14.90 -10.65
N GLN A 126 15.07 14.98 -9.83
CA GLN A 126 15.76 13.78 -9.37
C GLN A 126 14.91 13.03 -8.33
N ALA A 127 14.26 13.75 -7.42
CA ALA A 127 13.33 13.16 -6.47
C ALA A 127 12.13 12.53 -7.18
N GLU A 128 11.59 13.20 -8.20
CA GLU A 128 10.52 12.66 -9.04
C GLU A 128 10.94 11.35 -9.75
N ASP A 129 12.10 11.32 -10.41
CA ASP A 129 12.56 10.11 -11.10
C ASP A 129 12.79 8.93 -10.15
N GLN A 130 13.33 9.20 -8.96
CA GLN A 130 13.52 8.18 -7.93
C GLN A 130 12.18 7.65 -7.40
N MET A 131 11.19 8.53 -7.16
CA MET A 131 9.84 8.14 -6.77
C MET A 131 9.22 7.18 -7.79
N ILE A 132 9.26 7.55 -9.08
CA ILE A 132 8.69 6.73 -10.17
C ILE A 132 9.39 5.38 -10.26
N ARG A 133 10.73 5.35 -10.17
CA ARG A 133 11.50 4.10 -10.20
C ARG A 133 11.13 3.19 -9.02
N ARG A 134 11.00 3.75 -7.82
CA ARG A 134 10.65 3.00 -6.61
C ARG A 134 9.21 2.48 -6.70
N SER A 135 8.24 3.29 -7.11
CA SER A 135 6.85 2.87 -7.27
C SER A 135 6.69 1.78 -8.34
N LYS A 136 7.41 1.87 -9.47
CA LYS A 136 7.44 0.81 -10.49
C LYS A 136 8.05 -0.49 -9.95
N PHE A 137 9.15 -0.40 -9.20
CA PHE A 137 9.77 -1.57 -8.57
C PHE A 137 8.79 -2.30 -7.64
N PHE A 138 8.14 -1.59 -6.72
CA PHE A 138 7.17 -2.20 -5.81
C PHE A 138 5.92 -2.72 -6.53
N SER A 139 5.46 -2.04 -7.58
CA SER A 139 4.35 -2.52 -8.42
C SER A 139 4.69 -3.87 -9.08
N TRP A 140 5.89 -3.99 -9.65
CA TRP A 140 6.37 -5.26 -10.23
C TRP A 140 6.57 -6.34 -9.17
N ALA A 141 7.12 -5.98 -7.99
CA ALA A 141 7.31 -6.91 -6.89
C ALA A 141 5.97 -7.45 -6.35
N LEU A 142 4.93 -6.62 -6.26
CA LEU A 142 3.58 -7.04 -5.88
C LEU A 142 2.94 -7.95 -6.93
N ILE A 143 3.08 -7.63 -8.22
CA ILE A 143 2.59 -8.49 -9.31
C ILE A 143 3.29 -9.85 -9.26
N LEU A 144 4.61 -9.87 -9.10
CA LEU A 144 5.38 -11.11 -8.95
C LEU A 144 4.92 -11.91 -7.72
N ASN A 145 4.69 -11.25 -6.58
CA ASN A 145 4.21 -11.87 -5.36
C ASN A 145 2.80 -12.48 -5.55
N CYS A 146 1.91 -11.79 -6.24
CA CYS A 146 0.58 -12.29 -6.61
C CYS A 146 0.66 -13.54 -7.49
N VAL A 147 1.44 -13.47 -8.58
CA VAL A 147 1.62 -14.59 -9.51
C VAL A 147 2.27 -15.78 -8.81
N LEU A 148 3.31 -15.54 -8.01
CA LEU A 148 3.98 -16.60 -7.25
C LEU A 148 2.99 -17.27 -6.28
N SER A 149 2.20 -16.49 -5.54
CA SER A 149 1.19 -17.03 -4.63
C SER A 149 0.17 -17.90 -5.37
N LEU A 150 -0.38 -17.40 -6.49
CA LEU A 150 -1.31 -18.15 -7.34
C LEU A 150 -0.70 -19.47 -7.83
N LEU A 151 0.54 -19.42 -8.32
CA LEU A 151 1.26 -20.59 -8.81
C LEU A 151 1.51 -21.60 -7.69
N MET A 152 1.91 -21.15 -6.49
CA MET A 152 2.16 -22.06 -5.36
C MET A 152 0.90 -22.83 -4.96
N TYR A 153 -0.23 -22.13 -4.75
CA TYR A 153 -1.49 -22.80 -4.43
C TYR A 153 -1.99 -23.73 -5.55
N THR A 154 -1.78 -23.32 -6.81
CA THR A 154 -2.17 -24.14 -7.98
C THR A 154 -1.32 -25.41 -8.08
N VAL A 155 0.00 -25.28 -7.96
CA VAL A 155 0.92 -26.42 -7.98
C VAL A 155 0.63 -27.35 -6.83
N GLU A 156 0.40 -26.82 -5.62
CA GLU A 156 0.04 -27.65 -4.47
C GLU A 156 -1.25 -28.44 -4.72
N ALA A 157 -2.30 -27.80 -5.22
CA ALA A 157 -3.56 -28.46 -5.53
C ALA A 157 -3.38 -29.56 -6.61
N VAL A 158 -2.62 -29.30 -7.68
CA VAL A 158 -2.30 -30.29 -8.71
C VAL A 158 -1.50 -31.46 -8.14
N MET A 159 -0.51 -31.18 -7.30
CA MET A 159 0.32 -32.22 -6.68
C MET A 159 -0.49 -33.15 -5.78
N ARG A 160 -1.52 -32.64 -5.08
CA ARG A 160 -2.45 -33.46 -4.29
C ARG A 160 -3.31 -34.36 -5.18
N VAL A 161 -3.79 -33.84 -6.32
CA VAL A 161 -4.53 -34.65 -7.31
C VAL A 161 -3.66 -35.81 -7.82
N ILE A 162 -2.40 -35.53 -8.18
CA ILE A 162 -1.49 -36.54 -8.74
C ILE A 162 -1.06 -37.57 -7.68
N ARG A 163 -0.66 -37.14 -6.48
CA ARG A 163 -0.06 -38.03 -5.47
C ARG A 163 -1.09 -38.77 -4.61
N ALA A 164 -2.20 -38.12 -4.26
CA ALA A 164 -3.18 -38.65 -3.33
C ALA A 164 -4.50 -39.05 -4.01
N GLY A 165 -4.62 -38.86 -5.34
CA GLY A 165 -5.87 -39.07 -6.05
C GLY A 165 -7.01 -38.19 -5.55
N ALA A 166 -6.69 -37.06 -4.90
CA ALA A 166 -7.64 -36.12 -4.34
C ALA A 166 -8.30 -35.27 -5.44
N THR A 167 -9.36 -34.55 -5.10
CA THR A 167 -9.99 -33.58 -6.02
C THR A 167 -9.18 -32.28 -6.06
N TYR A 168 -9.22 -31.57 -7.19
CA TYR A 168 -8.61 -30.25 -7.32
C TYR A 168 -9.41 -29.21 -6.54
N THR A 169 -9.01 -28.94 -5.29
CA THR A 169 -9.71 -28.00 -4.40
C THR A 169 -8.72 -26.97 -3.87
N THR A 170 -8.78 -25.74 -4.38
CA THR A 170 -7.97 -24.60 -3.92
C THR A 170 -8.65 -23.79 -2.82
N VAL A 171 -9.98 -23.67 -2.88
CA VAL A 171 -10.82 -23.03 -1.88
C VAL A 171 -11.94 -24.00 -1.55
N ILE A 172 -12.19 -24.20 -0.25
CA ILE A 172 -13.23 -25.12 0.23
C ILE A 172 -14.54 -24.33 0.32
N THR A 173 -15.56 -24.77 -0.42
CA THR A 173 -16.87 -24.11 -0.51
C THR A 173 -17.98 -25.03 0.00
N ALA A 174 -19.16 -24.48 0.28
CA ALA A 174 -20.32 -25.21 0.78
C ALA A 174 -20.75 -26.36 -0.14
N TYR A 175 -20.59 -26.16 -1.44
CA TYR A 175 -20.74 -27.15 -2.49
C TYR A 175 -19.63 -26.91 -3.53
N PRO A 176 -19.02 -27.96 -4.10
CA PRO A 176 -19.27 -29.38 -3.84
C PRO A 176 -18.55 -29.93 -2.60
N ASP A 177 -18.98 -31.10 -2.12
CA ASP A 177 -18.23 -31.86 -1.13
C ASP A 177 -16.79 -32.11 -1.62
N VAL A 178 -15.80 -32.07 -0.74
CA VAL A 178 -14.39 -32.20 -1.14
C VAL A 178 -14.13 -33.53 -1.86
N ASP A 179 -14.83 -34.61 -1.51
CA ASP A 179 -14.61 -35.93 -2.13
C ASP A 179 -15.48 -36.18 -3.37
N ASP A 180 -16.40 -35.28 -3.72
CA ASP A 180 -17.30 -35.45 -4.86
C ASP A 180 -16.56 -35.37 -6.20
N ARG A 181 -16.67 -36.42 -7.02
CA ARG A 181 -16.02 -36.56 -8.34
C ARG A 181 -16.97 -36.37 -9.52
N SER A 182 -18.18 -35.87 -9.29
CA SER A 182 -19.13 -35.61 -10.37
C SER A 182 -18.63 -34.49 -11.30
N THR A 183 -19.02 -34.53 -12.57
CA THR A 183 -18.64 -33.53 -13.58
C THR A 183 -19.09 -32.12 -13.17
N LEU A 184 -20.28 -32.00 -12.58
CA LEU A 184 -20.80 -30.73 -12.07
C LEU A 184 -19.89 -30.16 -10.97
N SER A 185 -19.43 -31.00 -10.05
CA SER A 185 -18.53 -30.61 -8.96
C SER A 185 -17.19 -30.11 -9.47
N HIS A 186 -16.65 -30.71 -10.54
CA HIS A 186 -15.45 -30.17 -11.20
C HIS A 186 -15.69 -28.79 -11.82
N VAL A 187 -16.83 -28.58 -12.50
CA VAL A 187 -17.19 -27.27 -13.08
C VAL A 187 -17.30 -26.20 -11.99
N VAL A 188 -17.97 -26.49 -10.88
CA VAL A 188 -18.12 -25.53 -9.76
C VAL A 188 -16.77 -25.19 -9.13
N ARG A 189 -15.87 -26.16 -8.94
CA ARG A 189 -14.51 -25.90 -8.42
C ARG A 189 -13.70 -24.97 -9.35
N VAL A 190 -13.81 -25.16 -10.66
CA VAL A 190 -13.17 -24.25 -11.64
C VAL A 190 -13.75 -22.84 -11.54
N ILE A 191 -15.07 -22.70 -11.42
CA ILE A 191 -15.72 -21.39 -11.25
C ILE A 191 -15.24 -20.73 -9.94
N ALA A 192 -15.21 -21.47 -8.83
CA ALA A 192 -14.73 -20.96 -7.53
C ALA A 192 -13.26 -20.50 -7.62
N TYR A 193 -12.41 -21.26 -8.30
CA TYR A 193 -11.01 -20.88 -8.54
C TYR A 193 -10.90 -19.59 -9.37
N ILE A 194 -11.68 -19.43 -10.44
CA ILE A 194 -11.69 -18.19 -11.23
C ILE A 194 -12.12 -17.00 -10.37
N ILE A 195 -13.17 -17.16 -9.55
CA ILE A 195 -13.63 -16.09 -8.63
C ILE A 195 -12.53 -15.76 -7.61
N TRP A 196 -11.82 -16.75 -7.09
CA TRP A 196 -10.70 -16.54 -6.17
C TRP A 196 -9.52 -15.80 -6.83
N CYS A 197 -9.18 -16.12 -8.07
CA CYS A 197 -8.20 -15.38 -8.86
C CYS A 197 -8.62 -13.91 -9.05
N ILE A 198 -9.89 -13.67 -9.38
CA ILE A 198 -10.44 -12.30 -9.46
C ILE A 198 -10.29 -11.61 -8.11
N TYR A 199 -10.71 -12.26 -7.01
CA TYR A 199 -10.56 -11.74 -5.66
C TYR A 199 -9.12 -11.29 -5.35
N LEU A 200 -8.11 -12.15 -5.61
CA LEU A 200 -6.71 -11.83 -5.36
C LEU A 200 -6.26 -10.60 -6.14
N THR A 201 -6.54 -10.53 -7.45
CA THR A 201 -6.15 -9.36 -8.27
C THR A 201 -6.70 -8.04 -7.72
N ARG A 202 -7.89 -8.05 -7.12
CA ARG A 202 -8.51 -6.86 -6.50
C ARG A 202 -7.85 -6.45 -5.21
N ILE A 203 -7.43 -7.40 -4.37
CA ILE A 203 -6.66 -7.09 -3.16
C ILE A 203 -5.31 -6.47 -3.53
N PHE A 204 -4.61 -7.06 -4.51
CA PHE A 204 -3.35 -6.51 -4.99
C PHE A 204 -3.49 -5.11 -5.61
N ALA A 205 -4.64 -4.78 -6.22
CA ALA A 205 -4.92 -3.42 -6.68
C ALA A 205 -4.99 -2.40 -5.52
N VAL A 206 -5.63 -2.77 -4.40
CA VAL A 206 -5.62 -1.95 -3.17
C VAL A 206 -4.19 -1.78 -2.65
N TYR A 207 -3.40 -2.86 -2.65
CA TYR A 207 -2.02 -2.82 -2.16
C TYR A 207 -1.13 -1.91 -3.01
N SER A 208 -1.26 -1.99 -4.34
CA SER A 208 -0.55 -1.10 -5.26
C SER A 208 -0.92 0.36 -5.04
N LEU A 209 -2.20 0.68 -4.78
CA LEU A 209 -2.62 2.04 -4.45
C LEU A 209 -1.96 2.52 -3.16
N VAL A 210 -2.10 1.77 -2.06
CA VAL A 210 -1.58 2.15 -0.74
C VAL A 210 -0.07 2.35 -0.78
N ILE A 211 0.67 1.42 -1.38
CA ILE A 211 2.13 1.51 -1.49
C ILE A 211 2.55 2.69 -2.38
N SER A 212 1.81 2.96 -3.46
CA SER A 212 2.12 4.12 -4.30
C SER A 212 1.87 5.45 -3.59
N LEU A 213 0.82 5.54 -2.77
CA LEU A 213 0.54 6.73 -1.95
C LEU A 213 1.61 6.97 -0.90
N THR A 214 2.05 5.92 -0.19
CA THR A 214 3.10 6.05 0.82
C THR A 214 4.45 6.42 0.22
N ILE A 215 4.80 5.83 -0.94
CA ILE A 215 6.02 6.23 -1.68
C ILE A 215 5.90 7.68 -2.15
N ALA A 216 4.78 8.08 -2.74
CA ALA A 216 4.62 9.47 -3.18
C ALA A 216 4.74 10.47 -2.00
N MET A 217 4.25 10.09 -0.82
CA MET A 217 4.37 10.89 0.40
C MET A 217 5.82 11.01 0.89
N SER A 218 6.59 9.91 0.94
CA SER A 218 7.99 9.96 1.37
C SER A 218 8.84 10.82 0.45
N TYR A 219 8.62 10.71 -0.87
CA TYR A 219 9.29 11.55 -1.84
C TYR A 219 8.82 13.00 -1.84
N GLN A 220 7.59 13.27 -1.38
CA GLN A 220 7.15 14.64 -1.15
C GLN A 220 7.91 15.29 0.02
N PHE A 221 8.19 14.56 1.11
CA PHE A 221 9.09 15.05 2.15
C PHE A 221 10.51 15.28 1.63
N LYS A 222 11.04 14.35 0.83
CA LYS A 222 12.34 14.52 0.17
C LYS A 222 12.40 15.76 -0.72
N ASN A 223 11.34 16.00 -1.50
CA ASN A 223 11.20 17.17 -2.36
C ASN A 223 11.17 18.46 -1.53
N LEU A 224 10.46 18.46 -0.39
CA LEU A 224 10.42 19.58 0.53
C LEU A 224 11.77 19.83 1.21
N THR A 225 12.52 18.79 1.58
CA THR A 225 13.90 18.89 2.06
C THR A 225 14.80 19.54 1.00
N SER A 226 14.70 19.10 -0.27
CA SER A 226 15.41 19.71 -1.39
C SER A 226 15.02 21.19 -1.59
N TYR A 227 13.74 21.53 -1.45
CA TYR A 227 13.27 22.91 -1.50
C TYR A 227 14.00 23.81 -0.49
N PHE A 228 14.02 23.42 0.80
CA PHE A 228 14.67 24.22 1.84
C PHE A 228 16.19 24.31 1.64
N CYS A 229 16.85 23.24 1.22
CA CYS A 229 18.28 23.27 0.89
C CYS A 229 18.59 24.21 -0.28
N ASN A 230 17.68 24.35 -1.25
CA ASN A 230 17.87 25.23 -2.40
C ASN A 230 17.61 26.72 -2.09
N LEU A 231 17.03 27.07 -0.93
CA LEU A 231 16.81 28.47 -0.56
C LEU A 231 18.13 29.23 -0.37
N SER A 232 19.22 28.56 -0.01
CA SER A 232 20.53 29.19 0.17
C SER A 232 21.06 29.81 -1.13
N LYS A 233 20.67 29.26 -2.28
CA LYS A 233 21.04 29.76 -3.62
C LYS A 233 20.52 31.17 -3.89
N ILE A 234 19.47 31.62 -3.19
CA ILE A 234 18.99 33.02 -3.28
C ILE A 234 20.12 33.99 -2.93
N PHE A 235 20.98 33.63 -1.98
CA PHE A 235 22.10 34.49 -1.56
C PHE A 235 23.27 34.50 -2.54
N GLU A 236 23.33 33.52 -3.45
CA GLU A 236 24.36 33.41 -4.50
C GLU A 236 24.04 34.30 -5.72
N ASP A 237 22.80 34.80 -5.87
CA ASP A 237 22.43 35.61 -7.04
C ASP A 237 23.08 37.01 -7.00
N GLU A 238 24.12 37.22 -7.80
CA GLU A 238 24.84 38.50 -7.88
C GLU A 238 23.98 39.66 -8.42
N ARG A 239 22.83 39.38 -9.04
CA ARG A 239 21.95 40.40 -9.63
C ARG A 239 21.07 41.09 -8.59
N MET A 240 20.89 40.48 -7.42
CA MET A 240 20.02 40.98 -6.35
C MET A 240 20.83 41.71 -5.29
N THR A 241 20.29 42.82 -4.81
CA THR A 241 20.81 43.49 -3.60
C THR A 241 20.56 42.63 -2.36
N GLN A 242 21.34 42.84 -1.31
CA GLN A 242 21.18 42.11 -0.05
C GLN A 242 19.76 42.22 0.52
N THR A 243 19.13 43.39 0.41
CA THR A 243 17.75 43.60 0.89
C THR A 243 16.73 42.80 0.07
N GLU A 244 16.91 42.73 -1.25
CA GLU A 244 16.05 41.91 -2.12
C GLU A 244 16.22 40.43 -1.83
N LYS A 245 17.45 39.96 -1.61
CA LYS A 245 17.76 38.56 -1.24
C LYS A 245 17.04 38.16 0.05
N GLU A 246 17.13 39.01 1.07
CA GLU A 246 16.50 38.79 2.37
C GLU A 246 14.96 38.76 2.27
N GLN A 247 14.37 39.65 1.47
CA GLN A 247 12.92 39.68 1.25
C GLN A 247 12.43 38.46 0.47
N GLU A 248 13.18 38.05 -0.57
CA GLU A 248 12.85 36.87 -1.36
C GLU A 248 12.99 35.59 -0.52
N TYR A 249 14.07 35.48 0.26
CA TYR A 249 14.26 34.39 1.19
C TYR A 249 13.12 34.33 2.23
N GLU A 250 12.74 35.45 2.84
CA GLU A 250 11.63 35.50 3.81
C GLU A 250 10.31 35.04 3.16
N ARG A 251 10.05 35.45 1.91
CA ARG A 251 8.87 35.02 1.14
C ARG A 251 8.91 33.53 0.83
N ALA A 252 10.02 33.04 0.28
CA ALA A 252 10.20 31.65 -0.11
C ALA A 252 10.12 30.73 1.12
N PHE A 253 10.73 31.11 2.24
CA PHE A 253 10.63 30.33 3.48
C PHE A 253 9.18 30.20 3.95
N ARG A 254 8.36 31.25 3.86
CA ARG A 254 6.91 31.19 4.18
C ARG A 254 6.15 30.26 3.23
N VAL A 255 6.50 30.24 1.94
CA VAL A 255 5.96 29.26 0.98
C VAL A 255 6.34 27.84 1.40
N GLY A 256 7.60 27.60 1.78
CA GLY A 256 8.05 26.32 2.34
C GLY A 256 7.25 25.87 3.57
N ILE A 257 6.95 26.78 4.50
CA ILE A 257 6.09 26.48 5.67
C ILE A 257 4.68 26.06 5.22
N LYS A 258 4.11 26.73 4.22
CA LYS A 258 2.79 26.38 3.66
C LYS A 258 2.82 24.98 3.01
N ILE A 259 3.85 24.69 2.21
CA ILE A 259 4.04 23.36 1.60
C ILE A 259 4.18 22.30 2.69
N HIS A 260 4.96 22.58 3.75
CA HIS A 260 5.11 21.67 4.89
C HIS A 260 3.77 21.39 5.58
N SER A 261 2.98 22.43 5.87
CA SER A 261 1.64 22.27 6.48
C SER A 261 0.71 21.42 5.62
N GLU A 262 0.66 21.66 4.31
CA GLU A 262 -0.16 20.85 3.40
C GLU A 262 0.37 19.41 3.25
N THR A 263 1.69 19.21 3.32
CA THR A 263 2.35 17.90 3.34
C THR A 263 1.96 17.10 4.60
N LEU A 264 1.92 17.75 5.77
CA LEU A 264 1.46 17.14 7.02
C LEU A 264 -0.02 16.74 6.95
N LYS A 265 -0.91 17.65 6.51
CA LYS A 265 -2.34 17.32 6.30
C LYS A 265 -2.52 16.16 5.32
N CYS A 266 -1.74 16.14 4.24
CA CYS A 266 -1.77 15.04 3.27
C CYS A 266 -1.34 13.71 3.91
N THR A 267 -0.41 13.74 4.87
CA THR A 267 0.00 12.54 5.61
C THR A 267 -1.11 12.03 6.52
N GLU A 268 -1.83 12.93 7.20
CA GLU A 268 -3.01 12.59 8.01
C GLU A 268 -4.13 11.97 7.15
N ASP A 269 -4.39 12.55 5.96
CA ASP A 269 -5.35 12.01 5.01
C ASP A 269 -4.93 10.59 4.55
N ILE A 270 -3.65 10.36 4.26
CA ILE A 270 -3.11 9.03 3.90
C ILE A 270 -3.26 8.05 5.07
N GLN A 271 -2.96 8.46 6.31
CA GLN A 271 -3.18 7.65 7.49
C GLN A 271 -4.65 7.22 7.58
N ALA A 272 -5.60 8.14 7.40
CA ALA A 272 -7.03 7.84 7.47
C ALA A 272 -7.49 6.88 6.35
N ILE A 273 -6.97 7.05 5.13
CA ILE A 273 -7.27 6.18 3.98
C ILE A 273 -6.73 4.77 4.24
N CYS A 274 -5.45 4.67 4.62
CA CYS A 274 -4.71 3.42 4.68
C CYS A 274 -4.83 2.68 6.02
N ARG A 275 -5.41 3.30 7.06
CA ARG A 275 -5.55 2.72 8.41
C ARG A 275 -6.10 1.30 8.41
N ASP A 276 -7.19 1.07 7.68
CA ASP A 276 -7.86 -0.24 7.65
C ASP A 276 -7.02 -1.28 6.92
N VAL A 277 -6.30 -0.88 5.87
CA VAL A 277 -5.42 -1.75 5.10
C VAL A 277 -4.20 -2.13 5.94
N PHE A 278 -3.54 -1.18 6.60
CA PHE A 278 -2.40 -1.46 7.47
C PHE A 278 -2.80 -2.34 8.66
N SER A 279 -3.92 -2.04 9.30
CA SER A 279 -4.46 -2.83 10.41
C SER A 279 -4.80 -4.25 9.95
N GLY A 280 -5.51 -4.36 8.82
CA GLY A 280 -5.87 -5.63 8.22
C GLY A 280 -4.66 -6.46 7.82
N GLN A 281 -3.62 -5.86 7.25
CA GLN A 281 -2.39 -6.55 6.89
C GLN A 281 -1.64 -7.08 8.11
N ILE A 282 -1.59 -6.33 9.22
CA ILE A 282 -0.96 -6.80 10.46
C ILE A 282 -1.72 -8.01 11.02
N ILE A 283 -3.05 -7.91 11.13
CA ILE A 283 -3.89 -9.02 11.59
C ILE A 283 -3.74 -10.24 10.67
N PHE A 284 -3.78 -10.02 9.35
CA PHE A 284 -3.58 -11.06 8.34
C PHE A 284 -2.22 -11.74 8.50
N ASN A 285 -1.16 -10.98 8.70
CA ASN A 285 0.19 -11.51 8.94
C ASN A 285 0.24 -12.40 10.19
N ILE A 286 -0.33 -11.93 11.32
CA ILE A 286 -0.38 -12.69 12.57
C ILE A 286 -1.15 -14.00 12.40
N LEU A 287 -2.35 -13.96 11.80
CA LEU A 287 -3.17 -15.15 11.57
C LEU A 287 -2.49 -16.16 10.64
N MET A 288 -1.89 -15.68 9.55
CA MET A 288 -1.15 -16.53 8.63
C MET A 288 0.06 -17.17 9.29
N LEU A 289 0.80 -16.42 10.11
CA LEU A 289 1.92 -16.99 10.87
C LEU A 289 1.45 -18.09 11.81
N ILE A 290 0.37 -17.87 12.58
CA ILE A 290 -0.19 -18.89 13.48
C ILE A 290 -0.55 -20.17 12.70
N VAL A 291 -1.19 -20.04 11.54
CA VAL A 291 -1.57 -21.21 10.73
C VAL A 291 -0.36 -21.91 10.12
N LEU A 292 0.61 -21.17 9.59
CA LEU A 292 1.85 -21.75 9.07
C LEU A 292 2.61 -22.52 10.15
N MET A 293 2.59 -22.00 11.38
CA MET A 293 3.18 -22.68 12.54
C MET A 293 2.43 -23.96 12.89
N HIS A 294 1.10 -23.93 12.94
CA HIS A 294 0.29 -25.12 13.16
C HIS A 294 0.55 -26.19 12.08
N GLN A 295 0.59 -25.78 10.81
CA GLN A 295 0.90 -26.68 9.70
C GLN A 295 2.32 -27.23 9.81
N MET A 296 3.29 -26.47 10.28
CA MET A 296 4.67 -26.93 10.45
C MET A 296 4.80 -28.02 11.52
N VAL A 297 4.07 -27.88 12.64
CA VAL A 297 4.08 -28.87 13.73
C VAL A 297 3.40 -30.18 13.31
N ASN A 298 2.29 -30.08 12.57
CA ASN A 298 1.44 -31.24 12.26
C ASN A 298 1.73 -31.89 10.89
N SER A 299 2.51 -31.26 10.03
CA SER A 299 2.85 -31.83 8.72
C SER A 299 3.96 -32.87 8.81
N ALA A 300 3.87 -33.89 7.95
CA ALA A 300 4.95 -34.85 7.79
C ALA A 300 6.27 -34.16 7.42
N ARG A 301 7.35 -34.53 8.12
CA ARG A 301 8.71 -34.00 7.94
C ARG A 301 9.32 -34.48 6.62
N ASN A 302 8.92 -33.84 5.53
CA ASN A 302 9.50 -34.03 4.21
C ASN A 302 9.92 -32.69 3.58
N LEU A 303 10.87 -32.75 2.65
CA LEU A 303 11.45 -31.55 2.04
C LEU A 303 10.40 -30.70 1.32
N THR A 304 9.42 -31.32 0.65
CA THR A 304 8.38 -30.60 -0.10
C THR A 304 7.51 -29.73 0.81
N ASN A 305 7.05 -30.28 1.94
CA ASN A 305 6.23 -29.55 2.91
C ASN A 305 7.04 -28.42 3.56
N ALA A 306 8.28 -28.68 3.94
CA ALA A 306 9.17 -27.67 4.52
C ALA A 306 9.40 -26.49 3.57
N VAL A 307 9.74 -26.77 2.30
CA VAL A 307 9.94 -25.72 1.29
C VAL A 307 8.66 -24.91 1.05
N THR A 308 7.51 -25.57 0.98
CA THR A 308 6.22 -24.88 0.76
C THR A 308 5.90 -23.92 1.92
N LEU A 309 6.08 -24.37 3.17
CA LEU A 309 5.83 -23.54 4.36
C LEU A 309 6.81 -22.37 4.46
N VAL A 310 8.10 -22.59 4.19
CA VAL A 310 9.11 -21.51 4.21
C VAL A 310 8.82 -20.48 3.12
N MET A 311 8.47 -20.91 1.92
CA MET A 311 8.12 -19.99 0.82
C MET A 311 6.85 -19.19 1.13
N ALA A 312 5.84 -19.81 1.73
CA ALA A 312 4.64 -19.12 2.17
C ALA A 312 4.96 -18.07 3.26
N ALA A 313 5.74 -18.45 4.27
CA ALA A 313 6.20 -17.54 5.33
C ALA A 313 6.97 -16.35 4.75
N LEU A 314 7.91 -16.60 3.84
CA LEU A 314 8.70 -15.56 3.18
C LEU A 314 7.81 -14.61 2.37
N THR A 315 6.82 -15.13 1.65
CA THR A 315 5.86 -14.33 0.86
C THR A 315 5.05 -13.38 1.75
N ILE A 316 4.59 -13.87 2.90
CA ILE A 316 3.80 -13.10 3.88
C ILE A 316 4.66 -12.07 4.63
N LEU A 317 5.91 -12.41 4.96
CA LEU A 317 6.84 -11.47 5.58
C LEU A 317 7.26 -10.37 4.60
N LEU A 318 7.59 -10.71 3.35
CA LEU A 318 7.95 -9.73 2.31
C LEU A 318 6.80 -8.76 2.02
N SER A 319 5.58 -9.27 1.86
CA SER A 319 4.41 -8.40 1.62
C SER A 319 4.19 -7.43 2.80
N THR A 320 4.34 -7.90 4.04
CA THR A 320 4.26 -7.04 5.24
C THR A 320 5.41 -6.03 5.30
N GLY A 321 6.62 -6.45 4.93
CA GLY A 321 7.79 -5.60 4.80
C GLY A 321 7.57 -4.45 3.82
N PHE A 322 6.92 -4.70 2.67
CA PHE A 322 6.63 -3.65 1.70
C PHE A 322 5.78 -2.52 2.30
N PHE A 323 4.78 -2.82 3.13
CA PHE A 323 4.00 -1.78 3.79
C PHE A 323 4.83 -1.02 4.84
N MET A 324 5.53 -1.75 5.71
CA MET A 324 6.25 -1.14 6.82
C MET A 324 7.49 -0.35 6.40
N TRP A 325 8.20 -0.81 5.36
CA TRP A 325 9.36 -0.07 4.82
C TRP A 325 8.92 1.23 4.15
N ASN A 326 7.92 1.19 3.27
CA ASN A 326 7.45 2.39 2.58
C ASN A 326 6.79 3.39 3.55
N ALA A 327 6.08 2.92 4.57
CA ALA A 327 5.58 3.80 5.64
C ALA A 327 6.73 4.37 6.50
N GLY A 328 7.73 3.55 6.82
CA GLY A 328 8.92 3.98 7.56
C GLY A 328 9.77 5.01 6.82
N ASP A 329 9.84 4.93 5.49
CA ASP A 329 10.52 5.93 4.67
C ASP A 329 9.93 7.33 4.84
N ILE A 330 8.61 7.46 5.07
CA ILE A 330 7.97 8.74 5.33
C ILE A 330 8.56 9.36 6.59
N THR A 331 8.68 8.57 7.67
CA THR A 331 9.26 9.02 8.93
C THR A 331 10.73 9.41 8.77
N VAL A 332 11.51 8.59 8.05
CA VAL A 332 12.94 8.88 7.81
C VAL A 332 13.13 10.16 7.00
N GLU A 333 12.41 10.33 5.88
CA GLU A 333 12.52 11.52 5.04
C GLU A 333 11.99 12.78 5.75
N ALA A 334 10.93 12.66 6.55
CA ALA A 334 10.42 13.77 7.36
C ALA A 334 11.42 14.24 8.43
N GLN A 335 12.17 13.31 9.04
CA GLN A 335 13.19 13.64 10.06
C GLN A 335 14.38 14.45 9.53
N LEU A 336 14.62 14.46 8.21
CA LEU A 336 15.67 15.27 7.58
C LEU A 336 15.27 16.74 7.43
N LEU A 337 13.97 17.02 7.46
CA LEU A 337 13.41 18.33 7.16
C LEU A 337 13.87 19.45 8.13
N PRO A 338 13.93 19.26 9.46
CA PRO A 338 14.45 20.28 10.37
C PRO A 338 15.90 20.68 10.06
N THR A 339 16.74 19.71 9.71
CA THR A 339 18.13 19.97 9.33
C THR A 339 18.21 20.75 8.02
N ALA A 340 17.39 20.43 7.02
CA ALA A 340 17.31 21.20 5.79
C ALA A 340 16.81 22.64 6.02
N MET A 341 15.82 22.83 6.88
CA MET A 341 15.38 24.17 7.30
C MET A 341 16.51 24.94 7.99
N PHE A 342 17.28 24.28 8.86
CA PHE A 342 18.45 24.90 9.52
C PHE A 342 19.56 25.26 8.53
N SER A 343 19.79 24.43 7.50
CA SER A 343 20.80 24.65 6.47
C SER A 343 20.31 25.45 5.26
N SER A 344 19.19 26.16 5.38
CA SER A 344 18.57 26.89 4.27
C SER A 344 19.25 28.22 3.91
N GLY A 345 20.30 28.64 4.63
CA GLY A 345 21.04 29.89 4.35
C GLY A 345 20.53 31.11 5.12
N TRP A 346 19.71 30.92 6.15
CA TRP A 346 19.13 32.00 6.95
C TRP A 346 20.14 32.87 7.70
N GLU A 347 21.32 32.33 7.96
CA GLU A 347 22.44 33.01 8.59
C GLU A 347 22.94 34.20 7.77
N ASN A 348 22.65 34.21 6.46
CA ASN A 348 22.97 35.31 5.55
C ASN A 348 22.01 36.51 5.69
N CYS A 349 20.91 36.39 6.45
CA CYS A 349 19.99 37.50 6.73
C CYS A 349 20.53 38.42 7.84
N GLY A 350 20.69 39.71 7.54
CA GLY A 350 21.19 40.73 8.46
C GLY A 350 20.10 41.52 9.20
N ARG A 351 20.53 42.27 10.23
CA ARG A 351 19.76 43.30 10.97
C ARG A 351 18.33 42.85 11.31
N ASP A 352 17.33 43.62 10.90
CA ASP A 352 15.92 43.41 11.25
C ASP A 352 15.31 42.18 10.56
N SER A 353 15.79 41.82 9.36
CA SER A 353 15.35 40.61 8.64
C SER A 353 15.75 39.35 9.42
N SER A 354 16.96 39.34 9.97
CA SER A 354 17.47 38.24 10.80
C SER A 354 16.53 37.88 11.95
N VAL A 355 15.99 38.88 12.66
CA VAL A 355 15.10 38.63 13.81
C VAL A 355 13.79 37.98 13.39
N ARG A 356 13.20 38.43 12.26
CA ARG A 356 11.94 37.86 11.75
C ARG A 356 12.15 36.44 11.22
N VAL A 357 13.17 36.26 10.39
CA VAL A 357 13.51 34.98 9.77
C VAL A 357 13.85 33.92 10.82
N ARG A 358 14.66 34.26 11.83
CA ARG A 358 14.99 33.33 12.93
C ARG A 358 13.74 32.82 13.66
N LYS A 359 12.77 33.71 13.93
CA LYS A 359 11.50 33.30 14.57
C LYS A 359 10.72 32.32 13.68
N LEU A 360 10.62 32.60 12.38
CA LEU A 360 9.93 31.72 11.43
C LEU A 360 10.59 30.34 11.38
N ILE A 361 11.92 30.29 11.30
CA ILE A 361 12.69 29.05 11.21
C ILE A 361 12.55 28.22 12.47
N VAL A 362 12.73 28.84 13.65
CA VAL A 362 12.62 28.12 14.92
C VAL A 362 11.24 27.47 15.05
N ILE A 363 10.16 28.19 14.74
CA ILE A 363 8.80 27.65 14.80
C ILE A 363 8.62 26.53 13.76
N ALA A 364 9.10 26.72 12.53
CA ALA A 364 8.98 25.72 11.48
C ALA A 364 9.77 24.44 11.81
N MET A 365 10.97 24.58 12.37
CA MET A 365 11.81 23.47 12.82
C MET A 365 11.18 22.74 13.99
N MET A 366 10.63 23.45 14.99
CA MET A 366 9.90 22.84 16.10
C MET A 366 8.76 21.95 15.58
N GLN A 367 7.99 22.43 14.60
CA GLN A 367 6.93 21.63 13.98
C GLN A 367 7.47 20.45 13.17
N ALA A 368 8.59 20.61 12.47
CA ALA A 368 9.19 19.54 11.67
C ALA A 368 9.91 18.47 12.51
N GLN A 369 10.26 18.78 13.77
CA GLN A 369 10.85 17.84 14.72
C GLN A 369 9.82 16.87 15.30
N GLU A 370 8.52 17.20 15.23
CA GLU A 370 7.45 16.28 15.62
C GLU A 370 7.45 15.05 14.69
N PRO A 371 7.51 13.82 15.25
CA PRO A 371 7.69 12.62 14.46
C PRO A 371 6.46 12.30 13.61
N VAL A 372 6.66 12.27 12.29
CA VAL A 372 5.62 11.88 11.32
C VAL A 372 5.59 10.35 11.20
N VAL A 373 4.64 9.70 11.89
CA VAL A 373 4.57 8.22 11.97
C VAL A 373 3.18 7.74 11.58
N LEU A 374 3.12 6.87 10.56
CA LEU A 374 1.90 6.13 10.22
C LEU A 374 1.72 4.96 11.19
N THR A 375 0.48 4.68 11.59
CA THR A 375 0.17 3.63 12.56
C THR A 375 -0.84 2.61 12.03
N GLY A 376 -0.60 1.33 12.30
CA GLY A 376 -1.55 0.23 12.18
C GLY A 376 -2.22 -0.06 13.51
N LEU A 377 -3.48 -0.49 13.50
CA LEU A 377 -4.30 -0.74 14.70
C LEU A 377 -4.42 0.46 15.66
N GLY A 378 -4.01 1.65 15.23
CA GLY A 378 -3.96 2.88 16.04
C GLY A 378 -2.79 2.95 17.03
N ILE A 379 -2.02 1.88 17.22
CA ILE A 379 -0.96 1.81 18.24
C ILE A 379 0.38 1.31 17.70
N ILE A 380 0.38 0.54 16.61
CA ILE A 380 1.60 -0.06 16.05
C ILE A 380 2.18 0.93 15.05
N ALA A 381 3.31 1.57 15.39
CA ALA A 381 4.06 2.38 14.44
C ALA A 381 4.51 1.51 13.25
N LEU A 382 4.22 1.94 12.02
CA LEU A 382 4.67 1.27 10.81
C LEU A 382 6.10 1.73 10.50
N SER A 383 7.07 0.98 11.01
CA SER A 383 8.48 1.33 10.91
C SER A 383 9.34 0.11 10.60
N TYR A 384 10.58 0.35 10.17
CA TYR A 384 11.61 -0.68 10.02
C TYR A 384 11.81 -1.48 11.31
N GLN A 385 11.76 -0.82 12.48
CA GLN A 385 11.95 -1.47 13.78
C GLN A 385 10.80 -2.42 14.10
N SER A 386 9.56 -1.98 13.87
CA SER A 386 8.37 -2.81 14.06
C SER A 386 8.38 -4.04 13.15
N TYR A 387 8.81 -3.88 11.89
CA TYR A 387 8.97 -5.00 10.97
C TYR A 387 10.01 -6.01 11.47
N VAL A 388 11.19 -5.55 11.88
CA VAL A 388 12.23 -6.43 12.42
C VAL A 388 11.74 -7.13 13.70
N SER A 389 10.97 -6.44 14.55
CA SER A 389 10.35 -7.04 15.72
C SER A 389 9.39 -8.18 15.33
N ILE A 390 8.51 -7.97 14.35
CA ILE A 390 7.60 -9.03 13.85
C ILE A 390 8.38 -10.23 13.31
N VAL A 391 9.40 -10.00 12.49
CA VAL A 391 10.24 -11.09 11.94
C VAL A 391 10.95 -11.86 13.06
N LYS A 392 11.56 -11.15 14.02
CA LYS A 392 12.24 -11.77 15.16
C LYS A 392 11.29 -12.56 16.04
N SER A 393 10.14 -11.98 16.39
CA SER A 393 9.11 -12.68 17.17
C SER A 393 8.63 -13.93 16.45
N SER A 394 8.35 -13.85 15.14
CA SER A 394 7.98 -15.02 14.34
C SER A 394 9.06 -16.11 14.43
N TYR A 395 10.32 -15.75 14.16
CA TYR A 395 11.45 -16.67 14.24
C TYR A 395 11.62 -17.27 15.64
N SER A 396 11.53 -16.47 16.70
CA SER A 396 11.65 -16.95 18.08
C SER A 396 10.58 -17.98 18.42
N VAL A 397 9.32 -17.74 18.04
CA VAL A 397 8.26 -18.72 18.29
C VAL A 397 8.47 -19.97 17.42
N PHE A 398 8.91 -19.83 16.17
CA PHE A 398 9.30 -20.98 15.33
C PHE A 398 10.40 -21.83 15.98
N SER A 399 11.47 -21.21 16.48
CA SER A 399 12.60 -21.91 17.12
C SER A 399 12.29 -22.50 18.49
N VAL A 400 11.19 -22.11 19.14
CA VAL A 400 10.75 -22.72 20.42
C VAL A 400 9.89 -23.96 20.17
N LEU A 401 9.05 -23.93 19.11
CA LEU A 401 8.18 -25.04 18.77
C LEU A 401 8.88 -26.15 17.98
N TYR A 402 10.08 -25.90 17.46
CA TYR A 402 10.88 -26.83 16.67
C TYR A 402 12.30 -26.92 17.23
#